data_AF-X1BHF9-F1
#
_entry.id   AF-X1BHF9-F1
#
_cell.length_a   1.000
_cell.length_b   1.000
_cell.length_c   1.000
_cell.angle_alpha   90.00
_cell.angle_beta   90.00
_cell.angle_gamma   90.00
#
_symmetry.space_group_name_H-M   'P 1'
#
loop_
_entity.id
_entity.type
_entity.pdbx_description
1 polymer ?
#
loop_
_entity_poly.entity_id
_entity_poly.type
_entity_poly.pdbx_seq_one_letter_code
_entity_poly.pdbx_strand_id
1 'polypeptide(L)'
;MSRKHLGPWPSPLDKVREAGLTGSETWDPGNISGEQSTEVTVTGAALGDFAEASFSLDVEDLILDAQVTAANTVTCILVNKTGGNINLDEGTLYVKVDPRT
;
A
#
# COMPACT_ATOMS: atom_id res chain seq x y z
N MET A 1 -24.43 -24.83 -19.56
CA MET A 1 -23.87 -24.95 -18.19
C MET A 1 -22.60 -25.81 -18.24
N SER A 2 -21.59 -25.40 -17.46
CA SER A 2 -20.25 -25.98 -17.31
C SER A 2 -19.30 -25.81 -18.51
N ARG A 3 -18.50 -24.73 -18.47
CA ARG A 3 -17.25 -24.64 -19.23
C ARG A 3 -16.28 -25.65 -18.62
N LYS A 4 -16.08 -26.77 -19.30
CA LYS A 4 -15.09 -27.79 -18.97
C LYS A 4 -13.70 -27.16 -19.04
N HIS A 5 -13.01 -27.13 -17.91
CA HIS A 5 -11.62 -26.72 -17.78
C HIS A 5 -10.73 -27.80 -18.39
N LEU A 6 -10.23 -27.56 -19.61
CA LEU A 6 -9.28 -28.42 -20.32
C LEU A 6 -8.16 -27.52 -20.89
N GLY A 7 -7.12 -27.29 -20.09
CA GLY A 7 -5.88 -26.59 -20.44
C GLY A 7 -4.85 -26.74 -19.30
N PRO A 8 -3.52 -26.78 -19.57
CA PRO A 8 -2.53 -27.25 -18.60
C PRO A 8 -1.89 -26.10 -17.81
N TRP A 9 -1.92 -26.18 -16.47
CA TRP A 9 -1.24 -25.27 -15.52
C TRP A 9 -1.67 -23.79 -15.62
N PRO A 10 -1.73 -23.02 -14.52
CA PRO A 10 -1.94 -21.58 -14.62
C PRO A 10 -0.82 -20.99 -15.48
N SER A 11 -1.19 -20.15 -16.45
CA SER A 11 -0.20 -19.52 -17.31
C SER A 11 0.67 -18.60 -16.43
N PRO A 12 1.95 -18.38 -16.76
CA PRO A 12 2.76 -17.40 -16.06
C PRO A 12 2.11 -16.00 -16.03
N LEU A 13 1.23 -15.71 -16.99
CA LEU A 13 0.46 -14.47 -17.13
C LEU A 13 -0.71 -14.35 -16.14
N ASP A 14 -1.27 -15.46 -15.64
CA ASP A 14 -2.27 -15.43 -14.56
C ASP A 14 -1.62 -15.08 -13.22
N LYS A 15 -0.34 -15.46 -13.02
CA LYS A 15 0.46 -15.05 -11.85
C LYS A 15 0.87 -13.58 -11.86
N VAL A 16 0.80 -12.90 -13.01
CA VAL A 16 1.13 -11.45 -13.16
C VAL A 16 -0.11 -10.57 -13.25
N ARG A 17 -1.29 -11.12 -13.56
CA ARG A 17 -2.59 -10.46 -13.30
C ARG A 17 -2.97 -10.50 -11.81
N GLU A 18 -2.43 -11.48 -11.08
CA GLU A 18 -2.37 -11.57 -9.61
C GLU A 18 -1.19 -10.79 -8.97
N ALA A 19 -0.27 -10.23 -9.76
CA ALA A 19 0.78 -9.38 -9.22
C ALA A 19 0.18 -7.99 -8.96
N GLY A 20 -0.27 -7.74 -7.72
CA GLY A 20 -0.98 -6.52 -7.32
C GLY A 20 -0.35 -5.21 -7.83
N LEU A 21 -1.19 -4.20 -8.03
CA LEU A 21 -0.77 -2.87 -8.51
C LEU A 21 0.19 -2.25 -7.50
N THR A 22 1.22 -1.54 -7.94
CA THR A 22 2.21 -0.95 -7.04
C THR A 22 2.46 0.52 -7.31
N GLY A 23 2.85 1.26 -6.29
CA GLY A 23 3.36 2.63 -6.38
C GLY A 23 4.38 2.89 -5.28
N SER A 24 5.10 4.00 -5.38
CA SER A 24 6.04 4.42 -4.35
C SER A 24 6.19 5.94 -4.32
N GLU A 25 6.55 6.48 -3.17
CA GLU A 25 6.80 7.91 -2.97
C GLU A 25 7.98 8.11 -2.03
N THR A 26 8.74 9.19 -2.22
CA THR A 26 9.72 9.62 -1.21
C THR A 26 9.02 10.48 -0.19
N TRP A 27 9.16 10.15 1.10
CA TRP A 27 8.44 10.83 2.16
C TRP A 27 9.35 11.06 3.36
N ASP A 28 9.36 12.30 3.84
CA ASP A 28 9.91 12.73 5.13
C ASP A 28 8.74 13.02 6.09
N PRO A 29 8.36 12.06 6.96
CA PRO A 29 7.32 12.27 7.96
C PRO A 29 7.74 13.28 9.04
N GLY A 30 9.04 13.45 9.28
CA GLY A 30 9.61 14.24 10.37
C GLY A 30 9.08 13.81 11.74
N ASN A 31 8.73 14.79 12.56
CA ASN A 31 8.24 14.57 13.92
C ASN A 31 6.74 14.22 13.96
N ILE A 32 6.42 13.02 14.43
CA ILE A 32 5.07 12.47 14.55
C ILE A 32 4.66 12.44 16.03
N SER A 33 3.80 13.36 16.46
CA SER A 33 3.21 13.38 17.81
C SER A 33 1.79 12.79 17.89
N GLY A 34 1.26 12.32 16.76
CA GLY A 34 -0.10 11.81 16.61
C GLY A 34 -0.17 10.99 15.32
N GLU A 35 -0.79 11.54 14.28
CA GLU A 35 -0.77 10.93 12.95
C GLU A 35 -0.10 11.85 11.92
N GLN A 36 0.53 11.25 10.92
CA GLN A 36 0.96 11.92 9.68
C GLN A 36 0.53 11.06 8.49
N SER A 37 0.20 11.70 7.38
CA SER A 37 -0.26 11.00 6.18
C SER A 37 0.36 11.58 4.92
N THR A 38 0.43 10.74 3.89
CA THR A 38 0.83 11.12 2.54
C THR A 38 0.04 10.30 1.52
N GLU A 39 0.03 10.75 0.26
CA GLU A 39 -0.61 10.06 -0.84
C GLU A 39 0.44 9.43 -1.76
N VAL A 40 0.16 8.20 -2.20
CA VAL A 40 0.95 7.49 -3.21
C VAL A 40 0.07 7.24 -4.41
N THR A 41 0.58 7.61 -5.59
CA THR A 41 -0.10 7.30 -6.85
C THR A 41 0.11 5.83 -7.20
N VAL A 42 -0.97 5.05 -7.23
CA VAL A 42 -0.98 3.64 -7.67
C VAL A 42 -1.90 3.52 -8.87
N THR A 43 -1.34 3.55 -10.08
CA THR A 43 -2.15 3.53 -11.30
C THR A 43 -2.97 2.25 -11.41
N GLY A 44 -4.27 2.39 -11.64
CA GLY A 44 -5.23 1.29 -11.73
C GLY A 44 -6.01 1.02 -10.44
N ALA A 45 -5.58 1.58 -9.30
CA ALA A 45 -6.28 1.40 -8.04
C ALA A 45 -7.66 2.09 -8.06
N ALA A 46 -8.68 1.43 -7.53
CA ALA A 46 -10.03 1.96 -7.40
C ALA A 46 -10.46 2.00 -5.93
N LEU A 47 -11.28 3.00 -5.58
CA LEU A 47 -11.81 3.15 -4.22
C LEU A 47 -12.43 1.83 -3.72
N GLY A 48 -11.92 1.35 -2.59
CA GLY A 48 -12.34 0.11 -1.93
C GLY A 48 -11.58 -1.15 -2.38
N ASP A 49 -10.54 -1.03 -3.20
CA ASP A 49 -9.53 -2.08 -3.34
C ASP A 49 -8.72 -2.21 -2.04
N PHE A 50 -8.12 -3.39 -1.82
CA PHE A 50 -7.25 -3.60 -0.65
C PHE A 50 -5.90 -2.93 -0.89
N ALA A 51 -5.29 -2.38 0.16
CA ALA A 51 -3.97 -1.77 0.09
C ALA A 51 -3.10 -2.18 1.28
N GLU A 52 -1.80 -2.31 1.03
CA GLU A 52 -0.75 -2.53 2.02
C GLU A 52 0.42 -1.60 1.70
N ALA A 53 1.11 -1.14 2.74
CA ALA A 53 2.30 -0.30 2.59
C ALA A 53 3.48 -0.83 3.38
N SER A 54 4.69 -0.53 2.90
CA SER A 54 5.95 -0.72 3.63
C SER A 54 6.84 0.51 3.48
N PHE A 55 7.72 0.72 4.44
CA PHE A 55 8.66 1.85 4.45
C PHE A 55 10.10 1.34 4.40
N SER A 56 11.01 2.11 3.79
CA SER A 56 12.41 1.72 3.65
C SER A 56 13.21 1.81 4.96
N LEU A 57 12.70 2.57 5.93
CA LEU A 57 13.27 2.69 7.28
C LEU A 57 12.41 1.90 8.27
N ASP A 58 13.00 1.58 9.43
CA ASP A 58 12.23 1.05 10.56
C ASP A 58 11.17 2.08 10.98
N VAL A 59 9.91 1.64 11.07
CA VAL A 59 8.81 2.51 11.49
C VAL A 59 8.72 2.63 13.02
N GLU A 60 9.62 1.97 13.75
CA GLU A 60 9.66 1.97 15.21
C GLU A 60 8.32 1.48 15.81
N ASP A 61 7.81 2.17 16.84
CA ASP A 61 6.52 1.88 17.48
C ASP A 61 5.32 2.53 16.75
N LEU A 62 5.49 2.95 15.49
CA LEU A 62 4.41 3.50 14.66
C LEU A 62 3.60 2.40 13.98
N ILE A 63 2.32 2.69 13.74
CA ILE A 63 1.46 1.87 12.88
C ILE A 63 1.41 2.50 11.51
N LEU A 64 1.84 1.78 10.48
CA LEU A 64 1.65 2.16 9.08
C LEU A 64 0.40 1.48 8.53
N ASP A 65 -0.57 2.27 8.08
CA ASP A 65 -1.79 1.80 7.39
C ASP A 65 -1.88 2.42 5.98
N ALA A 66 -2.63 1.77 5.08
CA ALA A 66 -2.80 2.20 3.70
C ALA A 66 -4.23 1.92 3.20
N GLN A 67 -4.82 2.90 2.53
CA GLN A 67 -6.20 2.82 2.02
C GLN A 67 -6.31 3.43 0.64
N VAL A 68 -6.98 2.75 -0.29
CA VAL A 68 -7.32 3.36 -1.59
C VAL A 68 -8.45 4.36 -1.38
N THR A 69 -8.14 5.65 -1.36
CA THR A 69 -9.09 6.73 -1.04
C THR A 69 -9.73 7.37 -2.27
N ALA A 70 -9.12 7.21 -3.44
CA ALA A 70 -9.68 7.62 -4.73
C ALA A 70 -9.11 6.80 -5.89
N ALA A 71 -9.57 7.06 -7.11
CA ALA A 71 -8.99 6.44 -8.30
C ALA A 71 -7.51 6.83 -8.44
N ASN A 72 -6.66 5.82 -8.54
CA ASN A 72 -5.20 5.91 -8.58
C ASN A 72 -4.52 6.47 -7.32
N THR A 73 -5.24 6.62 -6.20
CA THR A 73 -4.72 7.27 -4.99
C THR A 73 -4.82 6.35 -3.80
N VAL A 74 -3.69 6.09 -3.16
CA VAL A 74 -3.61 5.43 -1.85
C VAL A 74 -3.14 6.44 -0.82
N THR A 75 -3.93 6.64 0.23
CA THR A 75 -3.50 7.39 1.40
C THR A 75 -2.82 6.43 2.36
N CYS A 76 -1.58 6.74 2.73
CA CYS A 76 -0.84 6.02 3.76
C CYS A 76 -0.76 6.89 5.02
N ILE A 77 -0.86 6.27 6.19
CA ILE A 77 -0.92 6.96 7.48
C ILE A 77 0.04 6.28 8.44
N LEU A 78 0.92 7.06 9.06
CA LEU A 78 1.66 6.67 10.26
C LEU A 78 0.91 7.16 11.49
N VAL A 79 0.63 6.26 12.44
CA VAL A 79 -0.03 6.58 13.70
C VAL A 79 0.90 6.27 14.87
N ASN A 80 1.18 7.28 15.68
CA ASN A 80 1.92 7.18 16.93
C ASN A 80 0.95 7.01 18.11
N LYS A 81 1.06 5.89 18.82
CA LYS A 81 0.25 5.58 20.02
C LYS A 81 1.05 5.57 21.32
N THR A 82 2.30 6.00 21.31
CA THR A 82 3.20 5.95 22.48
C THR A 82 2.92 7.05 23.50
N GLY A 83 2.27 8.15 23.08
CA GLY A 83 2.09 9.36 23.89
C GLY A 83 3.32 10.28 23.94
N GLY A 84 4.44 9.87 23.33
CA GLY A 84 5.63 10.69 23.09
C GLY A 84 5.78 11.06 21.61
N ASN A 85 6.90 11.70 21.28
CA ASN A 85 7.25 12.04 19.90
C ASN A 85 8.17 10.97 19.31
N ILE A 86 7.92 10.59 18.05
CA ILE A 86 8.83 9.78 17.23
C ILE A 86 9.23 10.63 16.03
N ASN A 87 10.51 10.68 15.69
CA ASN A 87 11.01 11.39 14.52
C ASN A 87 11.51 10.37 13.50
N LEU A 88 10.85 10.32 12.34
CA LEU A 88 11.21 9.42 11.26
C LEU A 88 11.79 10.23 10.10
N ASP A 89 13.01 9.90 9.69
CA ASP A 89 13.72 10.57 8.61
C ASP A 89 13.11 10.25 7.23
N GLU A 90 13.58 10.95 6.19
CA GLU A 90 13.19 10.69 4.80
C GLU A 90 13.50 9.25 4.38
N GLY A 91 12.48 8.59 3.81
CA GLY A 91 12.58 7.25 3.26
C GLY A 91 11.69 7.06 2.03
N THR A 92 11.65 5.83 1.53
CA THR A 92 10.76 5.42 0.44
C THR A 92 9.60 4.62 0.99
N LEU A 93 8.39 5.10 0.71
CA LEU A 93 7.14 4.41 0.96
C LEU A 93 6.78 3.59 -0.28
N TYR A 94 6.53 2.29 -0.10
CA TYR A 94 6.08 1.38 -1.14
C TYR A 94 4.65 0.95 -0.85
N VAL A 95 3.82 0.89 -1.88
CA VAL A 95 2.42 0.49 -1.77
C VAL A 95 2.14 -0.64 -2.74
N LYS A 96 1.38 -1.63 -2.26
CA LYS A 96 0.76 -2.67 -3.07
C LYS A 96 -0.75 -2.58 -2.91
N VAL A 97 -1.48 -2.69 -4.01
CA VAL A 97 -2.94 -2.73 -4.08
C VAL A 97 -3.37 -4.04 -4.71
N ASP A 98 -4.31 -4.72 -4.06
CA ASP A 98 -4.98 -5.91 -4.59
C ASP A 98 -6.42 -5.53 -4.97
N PRO A 99 -6.78 -5.55 -6.26
CA PRO A 99 -8.13 -5.25 -6.71
C PRO A 99 -9.16 -6.15 -6.05
N ARG A 100 -10.27 -5.57 -5.59
CA ARG A 100 -11.37 -6.36 -5.00
C ARG A 100 -11.99 -7.32 -6.03
N THR A 101 -12.28 -8.56 -5.62
CA THR A 101 -12.95 -9.58 -6.44
C THR A 101 -14.46 -9.45 -6.47
#